data_AF-A0AAJ1F2D0-F1
#
_entry.id   AF-A0AAJ1F2D0-F1
#
_cell.length_a   1.000
_cell.length_b   1.000
_cell.length_c   1.000
_cell.angle_alpha   90.00
_cell.angle_beta   90.00
_cell.angle_gamma   90.00
#
_symmetry.space_group_name_H-M   'P 1'
#
loop_
_entity.id
_entity.type
_entity.pdbx_description
1 polymer ?
#
loop_
_entity_poly.entity_id
_entity_poly.type
_entity_poly.pdbx_seq_one_letter_code
_entity_poly.pdbx_strand_id
1 'polypeptide(L)'
;MTEPTKDIAAKLQHPRRSLGNRHRSQAEKFLSLSETDSSNLLWAEQSARQAVLHDFTNPDNWRVLVRIKLNVGDHAGIHAVLNDLFAVLGRDPVYLTQLEGVDMSESGMGILEAALVADPLDPDDWWNGISSDEGSILSFIERVGVLDMTDHRANILFSRRLERLRDSGREEDYLKLARV
;
A
#
# COMPACT_ATOMS: atom_id res chain seq x y z
N MET A 1 15.97 28.41 -15.98
CA MET A 1 14.61 28.21 -15.45
C MET A 1 14.36 26.72 -15.37
N THR A 2 14.56 26.12 -14.19
CA THR A 2 14.43 24.69 -13.94
C THR A 2 13.10 24.40 -13.24
N GLU A 3 12.42 23.36 -13.71
CA GLU A 3 11.02 23.01 -13.44
C GLU A 3 10.66 22.85 -11.94
N PRO A 4 9.79 23.69 -11.36
CA PRO A 4 9.31 23.51 -9.99
C PRO A 4 8.38 22.30 -9.80
N THR A 5 7.90 21.69 -10.89
CA THR A 5 6.93 20.59 -10.87
C THR A 5 7.53 19.24 -10.48
N LYS A 6 8.80 18.97 -10.84
CA LYS A 6 9.48 17.70 -10.49
C LYS A 6 9.71 17.54 -8.98
N ASP A 7 10.03 18.63 -8.28
CA ASP A 7 10.29 18.60 -6.84
C ASP A 7 9.00 18.38 -6.02
N ILE A 8 7.87 18.96 -6.45
CA ILE A 8 6.56 18.72 -5.81
C ILE A 8 6.11 17.27 -6.04
N ALA A 9 6.22 16.76 -7.27
CA ALA A 9 5.88 15.38 -7.57
C ALA A 9 6.72 14.42 -6.71
N ALA A 10 8.05 14.55 -6.69
CA ALA A 10 8.94 13.73 -5.86
C ALA A 10 8.61 13.81 -4.35
N LYS A 11 8.33 15.01 -3.82
CA LYS A 11 7.89 15.20 -2.42
C LYS A 11 6.54 14.55 -2.11
N LEU A 12 5.67 14.40 -3.10
CA LEU A 12 4.41 13.65 -2.96
C LEU A 12 4.64 12.14 -2.98
N GLN A 13 5.74 11.65 -3.56
CA GLN A 13 6.02 10.22 -3.64
C GLN A 13 6.58 9.64 -2.32
N HIS A 14 7.18 10.47 -1.47
CA HIS A 14 7.53 10.06 -0.11
C HIS A 14 6.31 10.07 0.84
N PRO A 15 6.13 9.06 1.71
CA PRO A 15 5.05 9.05 2.69
C PRO A 15 5.06 10.27 3.62
N ARG A 16 4.05 11.13 3.48
CA ARG A 16 3.75 12.30 4.30
C ARG A 16 2.74 11.92 5.39
N ARG A 17 3.19 11.17 6.39
CA ARG A 17 2.35 10.57 7.44
C ARG A 17 1.31 11.51 8.06
N SER A 18 1.71 12.72 8.46
CA SER A 18 0.78 13.69 9.07
C SER A 18 -0.31 14.16 8.10
N LEU A 19 0.03 14.29 6.82
CA LEU A 19 -0.89 14.67 5.77
C LEU A 19 -1.85 13.53 5.44
N GLY A 20 -1.34 12.31 5.31
CA GLY A 20 -2.14 11.09 5.14
C GLY A 20 -3.15 10.91 6.28
N ASN A 21 -2.70 11.02 7.53
CA ASN A 21 -3.56 10.95 8.71
C ASN A 21 -4.68 12.00 8.70
N ARG A 22 -4.36 13.25 8.32
CA ARG A 22 -5.37 14.32 8.24
C ARG A 22 -6.44 14.00 7.20
N HIS A 23 -6.03 13.53 6.02
CA HIS A 23 -6.96 13.14 4.96
C HIS A 23 -7.79 11.92 5.36
N ARG A 24 -7.20 10.94 6.08
CA ARG A 24 -7.95 9.81 6.64
C ARG A 24 -9.02 10.28 7.61
N SER A 25 -8.68 11.12 8.58
CA SER A 25 -9.66 11.66 9.55
C SER A 25 -10.77 12.47 8.86
N GLN A 26 -10.46 13.21 7.79
CA GLN A 26 -11.47 13.88 6.98
C GLN A 26 -12.39 12.88 6.27
N ALA A 27 -11.83 11.82 5.69
CA ALA A 27 -12.60 10.77 5.01
C ALA A 27 -13.58 10.09 5.97
N GLU A 28 -13.11 9.74 7.17
CA GLU A 28 -13.95 9.11 8.19
C GLU A 28 -15.06 10.04 8.68
N LYS A 29 -14.76 11.34 8.85
CA LYS A 29 -15.77 12.33 9.19
C LYS A 29 -16.86 12.43 8.12
N PHE A 30 -16.48 12.53 6.83
CA PHE A 30 -17.45 12.60 5.75
C PHE A 30 -18.24 11.29 5.59
N LEU A 31 -17.60 10.14 5.81
CA LEU A 31 -18.29 8.85 5.81
C LEU A 31 -19.36 8.81 6.91
N SER A 32 -19.05 9.27 8.13
CA SER A 32 -20.06 9.36 9.19
C SER A 32 -21.20 10.33 8.84
N LEU A 33 -20.91 11.49 8.25
CA LEU A 33 -21.93 12.43 7.81
C LEU A 33 -22.82 11.88 6.68
N SER A 34 -22.33 10.89 5.93
CA SER A 34 -23.08 10.29 4.83
C SER A 34 -24.31 9.49 5.26
N GLU A 35 -24.36 9.08 6.54
CA GLU A 35 -25.54 8.46 7.14
C GLU A 35 -26.75 9.41 7.13
N THR A 36 -26.51 10.72 7.20
CA THR A 36 -27.54 11.75 7.15
C THR A 36 -27.71 12.33 5.75
N ASP A 37 -26.61 12.55 5.03
CA ASP A 37 -26.62 13.06 3.66
C ASP A 37 -25.60 12.33 2.79
N SER A 38 -26.11 11.43 1.96
CA SER A 38 -25.34 10.59 1.03
C SER A 38 -24.40 11.38 0.10
N SER A 39 -24.63 12.68 -0.12
CA SER A 39 -23.71 13.53 -0.91
C SER A 39 -22.30 13.60 -0.30
N ASN A 40 -22.17 13.34 0.99
CA ASN A 40 -20.88 13.29 1.69
C ASN A 40 -20.01 12.09 1.30
N LEU A 41 -20.57 11.04 0.67
CA LEU A 41 -19.78 9.88 0.22
C LEU A 41 -18.71 10.26 -0.79
N LEU A 42 -19.00 11.20 -1.70
CA LEU A 42 -18.03 11.69 -2.68
C LEU A 42 -16.83 12.36 -2.00
N TRP A 43 -17.09 13.17 -0.98
CA TRP A 43 -16.05 13.83 -0.18
C TRP A 43 -15.24 12.82 0.63
N ALA A 44 -15.91 11.83 1.22
CA ALA A 44 -15.25 10.74 1.92
C ALA A 44 -14.27 10.01 1.01
N GLU A 45 -14.72 9.61 -0.19
CA GLU A 45 -13.88 8.89 -1.15
C GLU A 45 -12.70 9.74 -1.63
N GLN A 46 -12.94 11.01 -1.97
CA GLN A 46 -11.86 11.91 -2.38
C GLN A 46 -10.81 12.06 -1.28
N SER A 47 -11.24 12.28 -0.03
CA SER A 47 -10.33 12.36 1.11
C SER A 47 -9.58 11.05 1.35
N ALA A 48 -10.22 9.89 1.23
CA ALA A 48 -9.56 8.59 1.41
C ALA A 48 -8.49 8.32 0.34
N ARG A 49 -8.78 8.66 -0.92
CA ARG A 49 -7.77 8.59 -2.00
C ARG A 49 -6.56 9.48 -1.73
N GLN A 50 -6.77 10.69 -1.19
CA GLN A 50 -5.68 11.56 -0.78
C GLN A 50 -4.89 10.98 0.41
N ALA A 51 -5.55 10.28 1.33
CA ALA A 51 -4.87 9.62 2.45
C ALA A 51 -3.88 8.56 1.94
N VAL A 52 -4.31 7.68 1.03
CA VAL A 52 -3.45 6.66 0.40
C VAL A 52 -2.34 7.32 -0.42
N LEU A 53 -2.66 8.31 -1.25
CA LEU A 53 -1.67 9.03 -2.07
C LEU A 53 -0.54 9.61 -1.20
N HIS A 54 -0.89 10.22 -0.07
CA HIS A 54 0.09 10.85 0.79
C HIS A 54 0.78 9.89 1.75
N ASP A 55 0.18 8.78 2.11
CA ASP A 55 0.79 7.78 3.00
C ASP A 55 0.27 6.38 2.69
N PHE A 56 0.77 5.80 1.61
CA PHE A 56 0.47 4.42 1.21
C PHE A 56 1.07 3.39 2.17
N THR A 57 1.94 3.80 3.10
CA THR A 57 2.58 2.88 4.07
C THR A 57 1.72 2.63 5.30
N ASN A 58 0.64 3.41 5.49
CA ASN A 58 -0.30 3.19 6.58
C ASN A 58 -1.48 2.31 6.10
N PRO A 59 -1.65 1.11 6.67
CA PRO A 59 -2.70 0.17 6.24
C PRO A 59 -4.12 0.74 6.44
N ASP A 60 -4.33 1.59 7.44
CA ASP A 60 -5.66 2.16 7.70
C ASP A 60 -6.14 3.09 6.58
N ASN A 61 -5.22 3.70 5.84
CA ASN A 61 -5.60 4.52 4.68
C ASN A 61 -6.26 3.66 3.59
N TRP A 62 -5.74 2.44 3.37
CA TRP A 62 -6.32 1.47 2.44
C TRP A 62 -7.67 0.93 2.93
N ARG A 63 -7.74 0.59 4.22
CA ARG A 63 -8.98 0.11 4.87
C ARG A 63 -10.12 1.10 4.73
N VAL A 64 -9.86 2.37 5.04
CA VAL A 64 -10.87 3.44 4.93
C VAL A 64 -11.33 3.60 3.48
N LEU A 65 -10.41 3.54 2.51
CA LEU A 65 -10.77 3.65 1.09
C LEU A 65 -11.66 2.49 0.63
N VAL A 66 -11.32 1.24 0.94
CA VAL A 66 -12.15 0.07 0.59
C VAL A 66 -13.50 0.12 1.30
N ARG A 67 -13.54 0.50 2.58
CA ARG A 67 -14.78 0.68 3.34
C ARG A 67 -15.70 1.70 2.68
N ILE A 68 -15.18 2.84 2.23
CA ILE A 68 -15.98 3.86 1.55
C ILE A 68 -16.48 3.36 0.20
N LYS A 69 -15.64 2.68 -0.59
CA LYS A 69 -16.06 2.12 -1.88
C LYS A 69 -17.14 1.05 -1.75
N LEU A 70 -17.11 0.24 -0.69
CA LEU A 70 -18.20 -0.68 -0.35
C LEU A 70 -19.51 0.08 -0.08
N ASN A 71 -19.47 1.19 0.67
CA ASN A 71 -20.66 2.01 0.92
C ASN A 71 -21.21 2.68 -0.36
N VAL A 72 -20.32 3.01 -1.31
CA VAL A 72 -20.70 3.56 -2.63
C VAL A 72 -21.21 2.47 -3.60
N GLY A 73 -20.91 1.19 -3.34
CA GLY A 73 -21.16 0.09 -4.28
C GLY A 73 -20.18 0.06 -5.45
N ASP A 74 -18.99 0.66 -5.30
CA ASP A 74 -17.95 0.74 -6.34
C ASP A 74 -17.04 -0.51 -6.33
N HIS A 75 -17.58 -1.63 -6.77
CA HIS A 75 -16.88 -2.93 -6.83
C HIS A 75 -15.64 -2.90 -7.72
N ALA A 76 -15.73 -2.24 -8.87
CA ALA A 76 -14.62 -2.09 -9.80
C ALA A 76 -13.50 -1.24 -9.17
N GLY A 77 -13.85 -0.20 -8.40
CA GLY A 77 -12.88 0.58 -7.65
C GLY A 77 -12.23 -0.20 -6.51
N ILE A 78 -12.93 -1.11 -5.84
CA ILE A 78 -12.32 -2.00 -4.82
C ILE A 78 -11.27 -2.89 -5.48
N HIS A 79 -11.61 -3.50 -6.61
CA HIS A 79 -10.67 -4.30 -7.40
C HIS A 79 -9.44 -3.47 -7.79
N ALA A 80 -9.63 -2.23 -8.25
CA ALA A 80 -8.52 -1.34 -8.59
C ALA A 80 -7.64 -1.00 -7.39
N VAL A 81 -8.22 -0.80 -6.20
CA VAL A 81 -7.48 -0.54 -4.96
C VAL A 81 -6.64 -1.74 -4.54
N LEU A 82 -7.18 -2.96 -4.64
CA LEU A 82 -6.44 -4.19 -4.35
C LEU A 82 -5.28 -4.39 -5.31
N ASN A 83 -5.50 -4.17 -6.61
CA ASN A 83 -4.44 -4.21 -7.61
C ASN A 83 -3.32 -3.20 -7.32
N ASP A 84 -3.69 -1.98 -6.92
CA ASP A 84 -2.73 -0.95 -6.56
C ASP A 84 -1.90 -1.33 -5.33
N LEU A 85 -2.54 -1.87 -4.28
CA LEU A 85 -1.82 -2.39 -3.10
C LEU A 85 -0.85 -3.51 -3.48
N PHE A 86 -1.29 -4.46 -4.30
CA PHE A 86 -0.47 -5.59 -4.71
C PHE A 86 0.73 -5.18 -5.57
N ALA A 87 0.56 -4.17 -6.43
CA ALA A 87 1.67 -3.56 -7.14
C ALA A 87 2.69 -2.93 -6.16
N VAL A 88 2.22 -2.18 -5.16
CA VAL A 88 3.09 -1.61 -4.09
C VAL A 88 3.83 -2.71 -3.31
N LEU A 89 3.19 -3.84 -3.05
CA LEU A 89 3.76 -5.01 -2.37
C LEU A 89 4.68 -5.86 -3.27
N GLY A 90 4.88 -5.47 -4.53
CA GLY A 90 5.73 -6.17 -5.49
C GLY A 90 5.24 -7.57 -5.82
N ARG A 91 3.90 -7.77 -5.85
CA ARG A 91 3.30 -9.05 -6.21
C ARG A 91 3.29 -9.21 -7.73
N ASP A 92 3.48 -10.44 -8.19
CA ASP A 92 3.43 -10.78 -9.61
C ASP A 92 2.05 -10.39 -10.20
N PRO A 93 2.00 -9.64 -11.32
CA PRO A 93 0.76 -9.32 -12.02
C PRO A 93 -0.14 -10.53 -12.32
N VAL A 94 0.43 -11.74 -12.45
CA VAL A 94 -0.34 -12.99 -12.62
C VAL A 94 -1.19 -13.32 -11.39
N TYR A 95 -0.80 -12.91 -10.18
CA TYR A 95 -1.68 -13.06 -9.01
C TYR A 95 -2.86 -12.08 -9.04
N LEU A 96 -2.74 -10.97 -9.79
CA LEU A 96 -3.85 -10.01 -9.96
C LEU A 96 -4.96 -10.57 -10.85
N THR A 97 -4.62 -11.40 -11.83
CA THR A 97 -5.63 -12.03 -12.70
C THR A 97 -6.48 -13.05 -11.92
N GLN A 98 -6.01 -13.52 -10.76
CA GLN A 98 -6.79 -14.38 -9.86
C GLN A 98 -7.97 -13.64 -9.21
N LEU A 99 -7.97 -12.30 -9.23
CA LEU A 99 -9.09 -11.49 -8.76
C LEU A 99 -10.19 -11.32 -9.82
N GLU A 100 -9.97 -11.76 -11.07
CA GLU A 100 -10.97 -11.66 -12.12
C GLU A 100 -12.20 -12.51 -11.80
N GLY A 101 -13.38 -11.87 -11.82
CA GLY A 101 -14.64 -12.52 -11.51
C GLY A 101 -14.92 -12.74 -10.02
N VAL A 102 -14.02 -12.29 -9.12
CA VAL A 102 -14.28 -12.28 -7.67
C VAL A 102 -15.28 -11.19 -7.31
N ASP A 103 -16.27 -11.54 -6.49
CA ASP A 103 -17.24 -10.57 -5.99
C ASP A 103 -16.61 -9.67 -4.91
N MET A 104 -16.30 -8.43 -5.31
CA MET A 104 -15.70 -7.44 -4.42
C MET A 104 -16.67 -6.89 -3.37
N SER A 105 -17.98 -7.08 -3.53
CA SER A 105 -18.97 -6.65 -2.53
C SER A 105 -18.84 -7.46 -1.24
N GLU A 106 -18.58 -8.76 -1.38
CA GLU A 106 -18.45 -9.70 -0.25
C GLU A 106 -17.00 -9.89 0.18
N SER A 107 -16.08 -10.00 -0.79
CA SER A 107 -14.72 -10.46 -0.53
C SER A 107 -13.69 -9.34 -0.42
N GLY A 108 -13.99 -8.14 -0.94
CA GLY A 108 -12.98 -7.09 -1.13
C GLY A 108 -12.24 -6.68 0.15
N MET A 109 -12.97 -6.49 1.25
CA MET A 109 -12.36 -6.19 2.55
C MET A 109 -11.56 -7.38 3.11
N GLY A 110 -12.09 -8.60 2.96
CA GLY A 110 -11.40 -9.81 3.44
C GLY A 110 -10.07 -10.05 2.73
N ILE A 111 -10.02 -9.83 1.41
CA ILE A 111 -8.80 -9.92 0.60
C ILE A 111 -7.79 -8.84 1.03
N LEU A 112 -8.26 -7.61 1.26
CA LEU A 112 -7.41 -6.53 1.75
C LEU A 112 -6.75 -6.91 3.09
N GLU A 113 -7.54 -7.35 4.07
CA GLU A 113 -7.00 -7.72 5.38
C GLU A 113 -6.05 -8.92 5.30
N ALA A 114 -6.41 -9.95 4.53
CA ALA A 114 -5.54 -11.10 4.33
C ALA A 114 -4.19 -10.70 3.71
N ALA A 115 -4.20 -9.79 2.74
CA ALA A 115 -3.00 -9.25 2.12
C ALA A 115 -2.12 -8.49 3.12
N LEU A 116 -2.72 -7.58 3.90
CA LEU A 116 -1.99 -6.77 4.88
C LEU A 116 -1.44 -7.58 6.05
N VAL A 117 -2.11 -8.66 6.45
CA VAL A 117 -1.61 -9.61 7.46
C VAL A 117 -0.46 -10.44 6.91
N ALA A 118 -0.59 -10.95 5.68
CA ALA A 118 0.44 -11.78 5.06
C ALA A 118 1.70 -10.99 4.66
N ASP A 119 1.56 -9.70 4.38
CA ASP A 119 2.65 -8.84 3.87
C ASP A 119 2.51 -7.39 4.37
N PRO A 120 2.83 -7.14 5.66
CA PRO A 120 2.59 -5.83 6.29
C PRO A 120 3.33 -4.68 5.60
N LEU A 121 2.66 -3.54 5.43
CA LEU A 121 3.26 -2.32 4.86
C LEU A 121 4.29 -1.67 5.80
N ASP A 122 4.17 -1.90 7.10
CA ASP A 122 5.18 -1.44 8.05
C ASP A 122 6.40 -2.38 8.03
N PRO A 123 7.63 -1.84 7.86
CA PRO A 123 8.83 -2.66 7.76
C PRO A 123 9.18 -3.41 9.06
N ASP A 124 8.79 -2.88 10.23
CA ASP A 124 9.04 -3.53 11.52
C ASP A 124 8.07 -4.71 11.69
N ASP A 125 6.78 -4.51 11.41
CA ASP A 125 5.78 -5.59 11.43
C ASP A 125 6.13 -6.69 10.42
N TRP A 126 6.53 -6.30 9.21
CA TRP A 126 6.99 -7.23 8.17
C TRP A 126 8.20 -8.06 8.65
N TRP A 127 9.22 -7.40 9.21
CA TRP A 127 10.42 -8.10 9.68
C TRP A 127 10.10 -9.07 10.81
N ASN A 128 9.27 -8.64 11.77
CA ASN A 128 8.82 -9.50 12.86
C ASN A 128 8.09 -10.75 12.35
N GLY A 129 7.35 -10.63 11.24
CA GLY A 129 6.64 -11.74 10.61
C GLY A 129 7.53 -12.77 9.91
N ILE A 130 8.68 -12.36 9.37
CA ILE A 130 9.53 -13.25 8.55
C ILE A 130 10.88 -13.63 9.17
N SER A 131 11.36 -12.89 10.17
CA SER A 131 12.75 -12.97 10.66
C SER A 131 13.16 -14.33 11.23
N SER A 132 12.19 -15.15 11.65
CA SER A 132 12.41 -16.51 12.18
C SER A 132 12.37 -17.61 11.11
N ASP A 133 12.00 -17.28 9.87
CA ASP A 133 11.89 -18.22 8.76
C ASP A 133 12.84 -17.86 7.61
N GLU A 134 13.90 -18.67 7.45
CA GLU A 134 14.87 -18.52 6.37
C GLU A 134 14.20 -18.56 4.99
N GLY A 135 13.17 -19.39 4.81
CA GLY A 135 12.46 -19.51 3.55
C GLY A 135 11.79 -18.20 3.14
N SER A 136 11.13 -17.53 4.09
CA SER A 136 10.52 -16.21 3.88
C SER A 136 11.55 -15.12 3.59
N ILE A 137 12.72 -15.16 4.23
CA ILE A 137 13.82 -14.23 3.95
C ILE A 137 14.35 -14.44 2.51
N LEU A 138 14.59 -15.69 2.11
CA LEU A 138 15.04 -16.00 0.75
C LEU A 138 14.00 -15.61 -0.30
N SER A 139 12.71 -15.83 -0.04
CA SER A 139 11.62 -15.39 -0.92
C SER A 139 11.59 -13.87 -1.07
N PHE A 140 11.86 -13.12 0.00
CA PHE A 140 11.99 -11.67 -0.08
C PHE A 140 13.20 -11.25 -0.93
N ILE A 141 14.37 -11.87 -0.75
CA ILE A 141 15.58 -11.60 -1.54
C ILE A 141 15.33 -11.84 -3.02
N GLU A 142 14.70 -12.97 -3.37
CA GLU A 142 14.32 -13.29 -4.75
C GLU A 142 13.36 -12.24 -5.32
N ARG A 143 12.35 -11.83 -4.54
CA ARG A 143 11.37 -10.82 -4.96
C ARG A 143 12.02 -9.47 -5.23
N VAL A 144 12.95 -9.03 -4.38
CA VAL A 144 13.72 -7.78 -4.61
C VAL A 144 14.48 -7.85 -5.93
N GLY A 145 15.07 -9.01 -6.26
CA GLY A 145 15.86 -9.20 -7.48
C GLY A 145 15.08 -9.08 -8.79
N VAL A 146 13.76 -9.26 -8.76
CA VAL A 146 12.89 -9.18 -9.96
C VAL A 146 11.91 -8.00 -9.92
N LEU A 147 11.93 -7.21 -8.85
CA LEU A 147 10.96 -6.14 -8.63
C LEU A 147 11.17 -4.99 -9.63
N ASP A 148 10.08 -4.53 -10.22
CA ASP A 148 10.09 -3.28 -10.99
C ASP A 148 10.19 -2.07 -10.04
N MET A 149 11.38 -1.48 -9.97
CA MET A 149 11.67 -0.33 -9.11
C MET A 149 11.20 1.01 -9.70
N THR A 150 10.51 1.01 -10.85
CA THR A 150 9.91 2.23 -11.43
C THR A 150 8.70 2.72 -10.63
N ASP A 151 7.97 1.84 -9.93
CA ASP A 151 7.01 2.28 -8.90
C ASP A 151 7.78 2.72 -7.66
N HIS A 152 7.85 4.03 -7.47
CA HIS A 152 8.53 4.63 -6.33
C HIS A 152 7.98 4.16 -4.97
N ARG A 153 6.69 3.80 -4.90
CA ARG A 153 6.06 3.34 -3.65
C ARG A 153 6.60 1.97 -3.27
N ALA A 154 6.68 1.06 -4.23
CA ALA A 154 7.33 -0.24 -4.05
C ALA A 154 8.81 -0.05 -3.69
N ASN A 155 9.52 0.83 -4.41
CA ASN A 155 10.92 1.14 -4.11
C ASN A 155 11.13 1.61 -2.66
N ILE A 156 10.33 2.57 -2.17
CA ILE A 156 10.40 3.01 -0.77
C ILE A 156 10.14 1.85 0.20
N LEU A 157 9.10 1.07 -0.05
CA LEU A 157 8.70 -0.02 0.84
C LEU A 157 9.82 -1.06 0.94
N PHE A 158 10.33 -1.52 -0.20
CA PHE A 158 11.37 -2.54 -0.25
C PHE A 158 12.73 -2.02 0.23
N SER A 159 13.07 -0.74 -0.02
CA SER A 159 14.28 -0.11 0.55
C SER A 159 14.26 -0.15 2.08
N ARG A 160 13.13 0.19 2.71
CA ARG A 160 12.98 0.12 4.18
C ARG A 160 13.06 -1.31 4.71
N ARG A 161 12.56 -2.29 3.96
CA ARG A 161 12.68 -3.72 4.29
C ARG A 161 14.12 -4.22 4.17
N LEU A 162 14.85 -3.77 3.14
CA LEU A 162 16.29 -4.04 2.97
C LEU A 162 17.12 -3.48 4.13
N GLU A 163 16.75 -2.32 4.69
CA GLU A 163 17.40 -1.80 5.89
C GLU A 163 17.25 -2.75 7.08
N ARG A 164 16.08 -3.39 7.26
CA ARG A 164 15.89 -4.40 8.33
C ARG A 164 16.73 -5.65 8.11
N LEU A 165 16.84 -6.09 6.86
CA LEU A 165 17.71 -7.21 6.49
C LEU A 165 19.18 -6.89 6.82
N ARG A 166 19.66 -5.68 6.50
CA ARG A 166 21.00 -5.22 6.84
C ARG A 166 21.21 -5.19 8.35
N ASP A 167 20.29 -4.54 9.07
CA ASP A 167 20.39 -4.32 10.52
C ASP A 167 20.29 -5.64 11.31
N SER A 168 19.80 -6.73 10.70
CA SER A 168 19.80 -8.08 11.27
C SER A 168 21.13 -8.84 11.12
N GLY A 169 22.18 -8.21 10.59
CA GLY A 169 23.48 -8.84 10.36
C GLY A 169 23.62 -9.58 9.02
N ARG A 170 22.65 -9.45 8.10
CA ARG A 170 22.72 -10.04 6.74
C ARG A 170 23.27 -9.04 5.72
N GLU A 171 24.42 -8.46 6.05
CA GLU A 171 25.04 -7.43 5.21
C GLU A 171 25.41 -7.94 3.82
N GLU A 172 25.86 -9.20 3.70
CA GLU A 172 26.19 -9.82 2.41
C GLU A 172 24.98 -9.90 1.46
N ASP A 173 23.80 -10.24 1.99
CA ASP A 173 22.58 -10.31 1.18
C ASP A 173 22.09 -8.91 0.80
N TYR A 174 22.19 -7.95 1.72
CA TYR A 174 21.94 -6.54 1.43
C TYR A 174 22.86 -6.00 0.32
N LEU A 175 24.18 -6.28 0.37
CA LEU A 175 25.16 -5.79 -0.60
C LEU A 175 24.96 -6.36 -2.01
N LYS A 176 24.42 -7.58 -2.13
CA LYS A 176 24.05 -8.17 -3.42
C LYS A 176 22.88 -7.41 -4.05
N LEU A 177 21.89 -7.04 -3.25
CA LEU A 177 20.66 -6.40 -3.70
C LEU A 177 20.81 -4.89 -3.91
N ALA A 178 21.66 -4.20 -3.14
CA ALA A 178 21.89 -2.76 -3.26
C ALA A 178 22.63 -2.34 -4.55
N ARG A 179 23.04 -3.30 -5.40
CA ARG A 179 23.73 -3.08 -6.68
C ARG A 179 22.82 -3.23 -7.90
N VAL A 180 21.58 -3.67 -7.70
CA VAL A 180 20.53 -3.82 -8.72
C VAL A 180 19.79 -2.50 -8.87
#